data_AF-A0A260YYR2-F1
#
_entry.id   AF-A0A260YYR2-F1
#
_cell.length_a   1.000
_cell.length_b   1.000
_cell.length_c   1.000
_cell.angle_alpha   90.00
_cell.angle_beta   90.00
_cell.angle_gamma   90.00
#
_symmetry.space_group_name_H-M   'P 1'
#
loop_
_entity.id
_entity.type
_entity.pdbx_description
1 polymer ?
#
loop_
_entity_poly.entity_id
_entity_poly.type
_entity_poly.pdbx_seq_one_letter_code
_entity_poly.pdbx_strand_id
1 'polypeptide(L)'
;MLGEGPHSTESAIGLHTYNSAADLTSGHVISLDKNEFLFDLNTKNACTRPLDVFIKLLSTSNVAKEFSHFAAVPLSRLRTVDAFFDHPELNKLGEIQVYEQTRVRAIHKKGHNYINASWIDGFREIRKYIVAPSPISETIAQFWRSIYDRNSVVVVTLSKLIDEKGKPFMPTKQGEPMTFDDMTIELDNIRKVRPTTYSAVLKLSKHSISTVKTICLITYMGWGTVGYPQRPSDILDLVADMNHMRTIMKKQGVAEKRFEESQRTPITLVCFDGFSRSCTLAALDILCRRLEASHAIGTPLVDVLDTIARLRMLRGAACMKADQFVFLSMAVLEYAIRHHLINVEDLDKICVNGFMIQSNPDTH
;
A
#
# COMPACT_ATOMS: atom_id res chain seq x y z
N MET A 1 28.19 -38.54 37.56
CA MET A 1 28.01 -37.08 37.63
C MET A 1 28.59 -36.48 36.36
N LEU A 2 27.75 -36.29 35.35
CA LEU A 2 28.12 -35.64 34.08
C LEU A 2 27.34 -34.33 34.04
N GLY A 3 28.06 -33.23 33.93
CA GLY A 3 27.51 -31.88 33.96
C GLY A 3 26.65 -31.58 32.74
N GLU A 4 25.48 -31.01 33.00
CA GLU A 4 24.57 -30.46 32.00
C GLU A 4 25.21 -29.23 31.34
N GLY A 5 25.28 -29.26 30.01
CA GLY A 5 25.61 -28.09 29.19
C GLY A 5 24.43 -27.11 29.11
N PRO A 6 24.68 -25.85 28.71
CA PRO A 6 23.67 -24.80 28.77
C PRO A 6 22.54 -25.07 27.77
N HIS A 7 21.31 -25.08 28.29
CA HIS A 7 20.08 -25.13 27.52
C HIS A 7 20.12 -24.10 26.38
N SER A 8 20.12 -24.59 25.14
CA SER A 8 19.81 -23.79 23.96
C SER A 8 18.41 -23.22 24.15
N THR A 9 18.31 -21.90 24.24
CA THR A 9 17.04 -21.17 24.13
C THR A 9 16.48 -21.41 22.74
N GLU A 10 15.63 -22.44 22.62
CA GLU A 10 14.78 -22.64 21.45
C GLU A 10 14.07 -21.32 21.17
N SER A 11 14.23 -20.83 19.93
CA SER A 11 13.47 -19.71 19.39
C SER A 11 11.98 -20.01 19.57
N ALA A 12 11.35 -19.39 20.57
CA ALA A 12 9.94 -19.55 20.91
C ALA A 12 8.96 -19.00 19.85
N ILE A 13 9.42 -18.78 18.62
CA ILE A 13 8.67 -18.16 17.54
C ILE A 13 8.26 -19.26 16.56
N GLY A 14 6.95 -19.37 16.33
CA GLY A 14 6.35 -20.35 15.43
C GLY A 14 7.03 -20.37 14.06
N LEU A 15 7.90 -21.38 13.85
CA LEU A 15 8.50 -21.73 12.57
C LEU A 15 7.43 -21.87 11.46
N HIS A 16 6.19 -22.23 11.82
CA HIS A 16 5.08 -22.38 10.88
C HIS A 16 4.68 -21.07 10.16
N THR A 17 4.66 -19.93 10.87
CA THR A 17 4.35 -18.62 10.25
C THR A 17 5.46 -18.16 9.29
N TYR A 18 6.72 -18.41 9.64
CA TYR A 18 7.86 -18.10 8.78
C TYR A 18 7.93 -18.99 7.55
N ASN A 19 7.69 -20.30 7.69
CA ASN A 19 7.66 -21.21 6.54
C ASN A 19 6.59 -20.80 5.54
N SER A 20 5.37 -20.46 5.99
CA SER A 20 4.32 -20.00 5.07
C SER A 20 4.67 -18.69 4.33
N ALA A 21 5.26 -17.70 5.02
CA ALA A 21 5.63 -16.43 4.38
C ALA A 21 6.85 -16.57 3.46
N ALA A 22 7.81 -17.43 3.81
CA ALA A 22 8.97 -17.73 2.99
C ALA A 22 8.63 -18.61 1.77
N ASP A 23 7.68 -19.54 1.89
CA ASP A 23 7.16 -20.33 0.76
C ASP A 23 6.47 -19.41 -0.28
N LEU A 24 5.73 -18.40 0.19
CA LEU A 24 5.06 -17.40 -0.66
C LEU A 24 6.02 -16.49 -1.43
N THR A 25 7.17 -16.16 -0.85
CA THR A 25 8.18 -15.32 -1.52
C THR A 25 9.16 -16.14 -2.35
N SER A 26 9.46 -17.38 -1.99
CA SER A 26 10.49 -18.20 -2.67
C SER A 26 10.05 -18.90 -3.96
N GLY A 27 8.75 -18.93 -4.27
CA GLY A 27 8.27 -19.49 -5.55
C GLY A 27 6.86 -20.09 -5.53
N HIS A 28 6.16 -20.11 -4.40
CA HIS A 28 4.79 -20.61 -4.38
C HIS A 28 3.82 -19.56 -4.96
N VAL A 29 3.23 -19.86 -6.12
CA VAL A 29 2.12 -19.05 -6.65
C VAL A 29 0.84 -19.49 -5.95
N ILE A 30 0.28 -18.64 -5.07
CA ILE A 30 -1.07 -18.88 -4.55
C ILE A 30 -2.02 -18.98 -5.75
N SER A 31 -2.58 -20.17 -5.94
CA SER A 31 -3.70 -20.38 -6.84
C SER A 31 -4.97 -20.07 -6.08
N LEU A 32 -5.70 -19.05 -6.54
CA LEU A 32 -6.97 -18.65 -5.94
C LEU A 32 -8.12 -19.31 -6.72
N ASP A 33 -8.99 -20.02 -6.02
CA ASP A 33 -10.21 -20.55 -6.59
C ASP A 33 -11.22 -19.43 -6.90
N LYS A 34 -12.30 -19.77 -7.62
CA LYS A 34 -13.36 -18.80 -7.93
C LYS A 34 -13.97 -18.27 -6.62
N ASN A 35 -13.98 -16.95 -6.46
CA ASN A 35 -14.42 -16.21 -5.27
C ASN A 35 -13.47 -16.24 -4.07
N GLU A 36 -12.24 -16.75 -4.22
CA GLU A 36 -11.19 -16.52 -3.22
C GLU A 36 -10.51 -15.17 -3.45
N PHE A 37 -10.05 -14.57 -2.35
CA PHE A 37 -9.29 -13.32 -2.38
C PHE A 37 -7.95 -13.50 -1.71
N LEU A 38 -6.92 -12.84 -2.25
CA LEU A 38 -5.54 -12.97 -1.80
C LEU A 38 -5.36 -12.74 -0.30
N PHE A 39 -6.10 -11.79 0.27
CA PHE A 39 -6.00 -11.38 1.68
C PHE A 39 -7.15 -11.88 2.56
N ASP A 40 -7.95 -12.84 2.10
CA ASP A 40 -9.08 -13.39 2.86
C ASP A 40 -8.65 -14.39 3.96
N LEU A 41 -9.53 -14.57 4.95
CA LEU A 41 -9.39 -15.46 6.10
C LEU A 41 -9.65 -16.93 5.79
N ASN A 42 -10.31 -17.25 4.66
CA ASN A 42 -10.76 -18.61 4.35
C ASN A 42 -9.91 -19.31 3.27
N THR A 43 -8.79 -18.70 2.85
CA THR A 43 -7.90 -19.37 1.90
C THR A 43 -7.19 -20.54 2.58
N LYS A 44 -6.86 -21.62 1.85
CA LYS A 44 -6.09 -22.77 2.38
C LYS A 44 -4.77 -22.37 3.05
N ASN A 45 -4.26 -21.19 2.72
CA ASN A 45 -3.04 -20.60 3.25
C ASN A 45 -3.32 -19.38 4.14
N ALA A 46 -4.54 -19.17 4.62
CA ALA A 46 -4.88 -18.00 5.41
C ALA A 46 -4.10 -17.99 6.72
N CYS A 47 -3.44 -16.87 7.03
CA CYS A 47 -2.81 -16.75 8.33
C CYS A 47 -3.87 -16.59 9.44
N THR A 48 -3.67 -17.33 10.53
CA THR A 48 -4.59 -17.40 11.66
C THR A 48 -3.97 -16.84 12.94
N ARG A 49 -3.00 -15.90 12.84
CA ARG A 49 -2.36 -15.30 14.03
C ARG A 49 -3.38 -14.51 14.86
N PRO A 50 -3.73 -14.98 16.08
CA PRO A 50 -4.68 -14.29 16.93
C PRO A 50 -4.15 -12.93 17.43
N LEU A 51 -5.05 -11.97 17.67
CA LEU A 51 -4.70 -10.63 18.13
C LEU A 51 -3.96 -10.61 19.47
N ASP A 52 -4.34 -11.46 20.42
CA ASP A 52 -3.69 -11.60 21.72
C ASP A 52 -2.25 -12.12 21.60
N VAL A 53 -2.03 -13.10 20.71
CA VAL A 53 -0.69 -13.60 20.36
C VAL A 53 0.14 -12.49 19.70
N PHE A 54 -0.45 -11.74 18.78
CA PHE A 54 0.21 -10.59 18.15
C PHE A 54 0.64 -9.56 19.22
N ILE A 55 -0.25 -9.16 20.13
CA ILE A 55 0.06 -8.22 21.21
C ILE A 55 1.19 -8.75 22.10
N LYS A 56 1.15 -10.03 22.48
CA LYS A 56 2.21 -10.65 23.28
C LYS A 56 3.57 -10.62 22.58
N LEU A 57 3.59 -10.82 21.27
CA LEU A 57 4.83 -10.71 20.47
C LEU A 57 5.36 -9.28 20.46
N LEU A 58 4.50 -8.26 20.38
CA LEU A 58 4.94 -6.86 20.48
C LEU A 58 5.67 -6.59 21.80
N SER A 59 5.26 -7.24 22.89
CA SER A 59 5.86 -7.08 24.21
C SER A 59 7.17 -7.84 24.42
N THR A 60 7.46 -8.87 23.61
CA THR A 60 8.53 -9.85 23.90
C THR A 60 9.58 -9.98 22.80
N SER A 61 9.27 -9.56 21.56
CA SER A 61 10.14 -9.74 20.40
C SER A 61 10.87 -8.46 19.97
N ASN A 62 12.10 -8.61 19.49
CA ASN A 62 12.75 -7.58 18.68
C ASN A 62 12.26 -7.69 17.23
N VAL A 63 11.32 -6.84 16.89
CA VAL A 63 10.64 -6.88 15.60
C VAL A 63 11.53 -6.46 14.42
N ALA A 64 12.55 -5.64 14.66
CA ALA A 64 13.54 -5.36 13.62
C ALA A 64 14.32 -6.64 13.23
N LYS A 65 14.66 -7.49 14.20
CA LYS A 65 15.30 -8.79 13.94
C LYS A 65 14.38 -9.74 13.18
N GLU A 66 13.11 -9.82 13.59
CA GLU A 66 12.09 -10.63 12.91
C GLU A 66 11.92 -10.23 11.43
N PHE A 67 11.81 -8.93 11.18
CA PHE A 67 11.71 -8.41 9.82
C PHE A 67 12.99 -8.59 9.03
N SER A 68 14.17 -8.40 9.63
CA SER A 68 15.46 -8.53 8.92
C SER A 68 15.62 -9.92 8.32
N HIS A 69 15.20 -10.96 9.04
CA HIS A 69 15.21 -12.33 8.52
C HIS A 69 14.25 -12.48 7.32
N PHE A 70 13.04 -11.92 7.42
CA PHE A 70 12.05 -11.96 6.35
C PHE A 70 12.45 -11.12 5.11
N ALA A 71 13.11 -9.98 5.31
CA ALA A 71 13.61 -9.13 4.23
C ALA A 71 14.73 -9.81 3.42
N ALA A 72 15.48 -10.72 4.05
CA ALA A 72 16.51 -11.50 3.39
C ALA A 72 15.96 -12.66 2.52
N VAL A 73 14.67 -12.98 2.61
CA VAL A 73 14.07 -14.05 1.81
C VAL A 73 13.98 -13.61 0.34
N PRO A 74 14.51 -14.39 -0.61
CA PRO A 74 14.51 -14.02 -2.02
C PRO A 74 13.09 -13.92 -2.58
N LEU A 75 12.89 -12.98 -3.50
CA LEU A 75 11.65 -12.85 -4.26
C LEU A 75 11.51 -13.98 -5.28
N SER A 76 10.25 -14.28 -5.65
CA SER A 76 9.92 -15.43 -6.47
C SER A 76 10.53 -15.29 -7.87
N ARG A 77 11.30 -16.31 -8.28
CA ARG A 77 11.89 -16.41 -9.62
C ARG A 77 10.87 -16.63 -10.75
N LEU A 78 9.61 -16.91 -10.41
CA LEU A 78 8.52 -17.12 -11.40
C LEU A 78 7.90 -15.82 -11.92
N ARG A 79 8.32 -14.65 -11.42
CA ARG A 79 7.80 -13.36 -11.87
C ARG A 79 8.69 -12.82 -12.99
N THR A 80 8.07 -12.50 -14.13
CA THR A 80 8.75 -11.87 -15.27
C THR A 80 8.62 -10.36 -15.20
N VAL A 81 9.60 -9.67 -15.76
CA VAL A 81 9.73 -8.20 -15.69
C VAL A 81 10.15 -7.63 -17.05
N ASP A 82 9.85 -8.32 -18.15
CA ASP A 82 10.37 -7.99 -19.49
C ASP A 82 10.04 -6.55 -19.89
N ALA A 83 8.79 -6.14 -19.71
CA ALA A 83 8.36 -4.78 -20.03
C ALA A 83 9.09 -3.70 -19.22
N PHE A 84 9.62 -4.02 -18.03
CA PHE A 84 10.46 -3.09 -17.27
C PHE A 84 11.79 -2.83 -17.98
N PHE A 85 12.42 -3.89 -18.51
CA PHE A 85 13.69 -3.80 -19.22
C PHE A 85 13.55 -3.29 -20.66
N ASP A 86 12.39 -3.48 -21.29
CA ASP A 86 12.09 -2.94 -22.62
C ASP A 86 11.91 -1.41 -22.63
N HIS A 87 11.69 -0.80 -21.45
CA HIS A 87 11.37 0.62 -21.28
C HIS A 87 12.17 1.30 -20.15
N PRO A 88 13.51 1.24 -20.17
CA PRO A 88 14.35 1.77 -19.08
C PRO A 88 14.16 3.28 -18.86
N GLU A 89 13.88 4.04 -19.91
CA GLU A 89 13.66 5.49 -19.88
C GLU A 89 12.34 5.90 -19.21
N LEU A 90 11.42 4.96 -19.04
CA LEU A 90 10.11 5.18 -18.40
C LEU A 90 10.12 4.76 -16.92
N ASN A 91 11.28 4.37 -16.40
CA ASN A 91 11.48 4.00 -15.01
C ASN A 91 12.15 5.14 -14.25
N LYS A 92 11.48 5.64 -13.21
CA LYS A 92 12.07 6.63 -12.30
C LYS A 92 13.32 6.08 -11.59
N LEU A 93 13.27 4.79 -11.22
CA LEU A 93 14.30 4.10 -10.46
C LEU A 93 14.63 2.79 -11.18
N GLY A 94 15.91 2.56 -11.48
CA GLY A 94 16.40 1.43 -12.27
C GLY A 94 16.36 0.08 -11.54
N GLU A 95 16.15 0.11 -10.23
CA GLU A 95 16.08 -1.05 -9.35
C GLU A 95 14.62 -1.47 -9.04
N ILE A 96 13.64 -0.63 -9.39
CA ILE A 96 12.24 -0.84 -9.00
C ILE A 96 11.45 -1.49 -10.12
N GLN A 97 11.58 -2.81 -10.16
CA GLN A 97 10.93 -3.66 -11.15
C GLN A 97 9.41 -3.73 -10.97
N VAL A 98 8.71 -3.92 -12.09
CA VAL A 98 7.27 -4.21 -12.13
C VAL A 98 7.04 -5.59 -12.74
N TYR A 99 6.21 -6.40 -12.10
CA TYR A 99 5.88 -7.73 -12.60
C TYR A 99 4.91 -7.67 -13.78
N GLU A 100 5.15 -8.46 -14.81
CA GLU A 100 4.31 -8.51 -16.01
C GLU A 100 2.87 -8.95 -15.70
N GLN A 101 2.71 -9.82 -14.70
CA GLN A 101 1.42 -10.39 -14.30
C GLN A 101 0.52 -9.35 -13.61
N THR A 102 1.12 -8.39 -12.91
CA THR A 102 0.39 -7.42 -12.08
C THR A 102 0.54 -5.99 -12.56
N ARG A 103 1.36 -5.71 -13.58
CA ARG A 103 1.50 -4.35 -14.09
C ARG A 103 0.19 -3.79 -14.62
N VAL A 104 0.01 -2.49 -14.43
CA VAL A 104 -1.03 -1.73 -15.10
C VAL A 104 -0.61 -1.55 -16.55
N ARG A 105 -1.52 -1.87 -17.47
CA ARG A 105 -1.34 -1.61 -18.90
C ARG A 105 -2.08 -0.32 -19.23
N ALA A 106 -1.41 0.64 -19.85
CA ALA A 106 -2.02 1.89 -20.28
C ALA A 106 -1.48 2.25 -21.66
N ILE A 107 -2.36 2.41 -22.65
CA ILE A 107 -1.97 2.53 -24.06
C ILE A 107 -1.23 3.87 -24.26
N HIS A 108 0.02 3.80 -24.70
CA HIS A 108 0.83 4.97 -25.00
C HIS A 108 0.62 5.40 -26.46
N LYS A 109 0.69 6.71 -26.74
CA LYS A 109 0.71 7.23 -28.12
C LYS A 109 1.90 6.75 -28.96
N LYS A 110 2.90 6.14 -28.32
CA LYS A 110 4.13 5.63 -28.94
C LYS A 110 4.02 4.13 -29.27
N GLY A 111 2.82 3.53 -29.15
CA GLY A 111 2.58 2.14 -29.53
C GLY A 111 2.87 1.07 -28.47
N HIS A 112 3.46 1.43 -27.33
CA HIS A 112 3.62 0.52 -26.18
C HIS A 112 2.49 0.70 -25.14
N ASN A 113 2.43 -0.16 -24.12
CA ASN A 113 1.43 -0.07 -23.05
C ASN A 113 2.03 0.00 -21.64
N TYR A 114 3.31 0.34 -21.58
CA TYR A 114 4.11 0.32 -20.35
C TYR A 114 3.91 1.55 -19.48
N ILE A 115 3.75 1.28 -18.18
CA ILE A 115 3.92 2.22 -17.08
C ILE A 115 4.42 1.40 -15.89
N ASN A 116 5.37 1.93 -15.12
CA ASN A 116 5.83 1.28 -13.90
C ASN A 116 4.79 1.42 -12.79
N ALA A 117 3.71 0.65 -12.87
CA ALA A 117 2.64 0.65 -11.88
C ALA A 117 2.10 -0.76 -11.72
N SER A 118 1.72 -1.15 -10.50
CA SER A 118 1.17 -2.46 -10.20
C SER A 118 -0.27 -2.35 -9.69
N TRP A 119 -1.10 -3.32 -10.11
CA TRP A 119 -2.34 -3.63 -9.45
C TRP A 119 -2.07 -4.29 -8.10
N ILE A 120 -2.71 -3.79 -7.05
CA ILE A 120 -2.69 -4.38 -5.72
C ILE A 120 -4.13 -4.69 -5.28
N ASP A 121 -4.33 -5.90 -4.77
CA ASP A 121 -5.60 -6.32 -4.19
C ASP A 121 -5.77 -5.73 -2.79
N GLY A 122 -7.03 -5.50 -2.39
CA GLY A 122 -7.41 -5.17 -1.02
C GLY A 122 -8.00 -6.38 -0.30
N PHE A 123 -8.39 -6.20 0.96
CA PHE A 123 -9.15 -7.21 1.69
C PHE A 123 -10.49 -7.46 0.98
N ARG A 124 -10.70 -8.70 0.51
CA ARG A 124 -11.88 -9.12 -0.27
C ARG A 124 -12.18 -8.24 -1.49
N GLU A 125 -11.16 -7.62 -2.08
CA GLU A 125 -11.34 -6.71 -3.21
C GLU A 125 -10.20 -6.82 -4.23
N ILE A 126 -10.46 -7.44 -5.37
CA ILE A 126 -9.47 -7.58 -6.45
C ILE A 126 -9.23 -6.23 -7.13
N ARG A 127 -7.95 -5.85 -7.29
CA ARG A 127 -7.49 -4.61 -7.93
C ARG A 127 -8.03 -3.34 -7.25
N LYS A 128 -8.07 -3.34 -5.91
CA LYS A 128 -8.48 -2.16 -5.12
C LYS A 128 -7.57 -0.96 -5.37
N TYR A 129 -6.27 -1.20 -5.58
CA TYR A 129 -5.28 -0.14 -5.74
C TYR A 129 -4.50 -0.23 -7.05
N ILE A 130 -4.06 0.94 -7.51
CA ILE A 130 -2.95 1.10 -8.45
C ILE A 130 -1.81 1.73 -7.66
N VAL A 131 -0.63 1.12 -7.64
CA VAL A 131 0.55 1.71 -7.00
C VAL A 131 1.57 2.10 -8.06
N ALA A 132 2.07 3.33 -8.02
CA ALA A 132 3.03 3.87 -8.98
C ALA A 132 4.03 4.82 -8.30
N PRO A 133 5.26 4.99 -8.84
CA PRO A 133 6.17 6.04 -8.42
C PRO A 133 5.65 7.41 -8.83
N SER A 134 6.18 8.46 -8.21
CA SER A 134 5.82 9.83 -8.58
C SER A 134 6.26 10.09 -10.02
N PRO A 135 5.37 10.61 -10.89
CA PRO A 135 5.67 10.74 -12.30
C PRO A 135 6.92 11.58 -12.55
N ILE A 136 7.79 11.08 -13.43
CA ILE A 136 8.84 11.89 -14.07
C ILE A 136 8.27 12.53 -15.34
N SER A 137 8.91 13.60 -15.81
CA SER A 137 8.53 14.36 -17.02
C SER A 137 8.08 13.50 -18.20
N GLU A 138 8.77 12.39 -18.45
CA GLU A 138 8.57 11.44 -19.55
C GLU A 138 7.31 10.57 -19.37
N THR A 139 6.80 10.45 -18.15
CA THR A 139 5.70 9.54 -17.76
C THR A 139 4.43 10.23 -17.31
N ILE A 140 4.42 11.57 -17.16
CA ILE A 140 3.24 12.33 -16.67
C ILE A 140 2.00 12.05 -17.53
N ALA A 141 2.14 12.08 -18.85
CA ALA A 141 1.03 11.79 -19.78
C ALA A 141 0.48 10.38 -19.56
N GLN A 142 1.38 9.39 -19.46
CA GLN A 142 1.00 8.00 -19.29
C GLN A 142 0.36 7.71 -17.92
N PHE A 143 0.83 8.40 -16.87
CA PHE A 143 0.27 8.33 -15.52
C PHE A 143 -1.20 8.77 -15.52
N TRP A 144 -1.52 9.95 -16.06
CA TRP A 144 -2.90 10.43 -16.09
C TRP A 144 -3.79 9.61 -17.01
N ARG A 145 -3.23 9.05 -18.10
CA ARG A 145 -3.97 8.15 -18.97
C ARG A 145 -4.34 6.86 -18.23
N SER A 146 -3.42 6.33 -17.42
CA SER A 146 -3.70 5.16 -16.58
C SER A 146 -4.84 5.41 -15.59
N ILE A 147 -4.88 6.60 -14.97
CA ILE A 147 -5.96 7.00 -14.05
C ILE A 147 -7.29 7.10 -14.80
N TYR A 148 -7.30 7.79 -15.94
CA TYR A 148 -8.49 7.99 -16.76
C TYR A 148 -9.06 6.66 -17.26
N ASP A 149 -8.23 5.82 -17.91
CA ASP A 149 -8.66 4.57 -18.54
C ASP A 149 -9.09 3.51 -17.50
N ARG A 150 -8.55 3.58 -16.28
CA ARG A 150 -8.89 2.66 -15.18
C ARG A 150 -9.97 3.15 -14.25
N ASN A 151 -10.56 4.33 -14.52
CA ASN A 151 -11.60 4.94 -13.69
C ASN A 151 -11.16 5.06 -12.23
N SER A 152 -9.88 5.34 -12.01
CA SER A 152 -9.40 5.69 -10.68
C SER A 152 -9.98 7.05 -10.34
N VAL A 153 -10.82 7.14 -9.32
CA VAL A 153 -11.52 8.39 -8.93
C VAL A 153 -10.87 9.07 -7.72
N VAL A 154 -9.93 8.39 -7.07
CA VAL A 154 -9.13 8.91 -5.96
C VAL A 154 -7.66 8.64 -6.24
N VAL A 155 -6.85 9.68 -6.13
CA VAL A 155 -5.39 9.61 -6.14
C VAL A 155 -4.90 10.04 -4.77
N VAL A 156 -4.07 9.24 -4.11
CA VAL A 156 -3.39 9.60 -2.88
C VAL A 156 -1.90 9.71 -3.17
N THR A 157 -1.29 10.86 -2.89
CA THR A 157 0.16 11.06 -3.01
C THR A 157 0.80 11.29 -1.66
N LEU A 158 1.88 10.54 -1.42
CA LEU A 158 2.77 10.57 -0.26
C LEU A 158 4.13 11.20 -0.63
N SER A 159 4.13 11.96 -1.73
CA SER A 159 5.27 12.68 -2.31
C SER A 159 4.85 14.07 -2.78
N LYS A 160 5.85 14.92 -3.03
CA LYS A 160 5.64 16.23 -3.65
C LYS A 160 4.95 16.09 -5.01
N LEU A 161 4.19 17.12 -5.41
CA LEU A 161 3.46 17.20 -6.69
C LEU A 161 4.34 17.63 -7.89
N ILE A 162 5.65 17.64 -7.69
CA ILE A 162 6.66 18.04 -8.67
C ILE A 162 7.65 16.91 -8.85
N ASP A 163 8.21 16.80 -10.05
CA ASP A 163 9.35 15.93 -10.32
C ASP A 163 10.66 16.53 -9.79
N GLU A 164 11.77 15.83 -10.01
CA GLU A 164 13.10 16.24 -9.54
C GLU A 164 13.63 17.50 -10.24
N LYS A 165 13.06 17.85 -11.41
CA LYS A 165 13.36 19.08 -12.16
C LYS A 165 12.42 20.22 -11.75
N GLY A 166 11.55 20.02 -10.76
CA GLY A 166 10.59 21.02 -10.30
C GLY A 166 9.35 21.15 -11.18
N LYS A 167 9.17 20.26 -12.17
CA LYS A 167 8.01 20.30 -13.07
C LYS A 167 6.80 19.67 -12.37
N PRO A 168 5.65 20.37 -12.28
CA PRO A 168 4.46 19.78 -11.70
C PRO A 168 3.89 18.70 -12.61
N PHE A 169 3.36 17.63 -12.03
CA PHE A 169 2.59 16.64 -12.79
C PHE A 169 1.09 16.93 -12.80
N MET A 170 0.62 18.02 -12.20
CA MET A 170 -0.78 18.46 -12.25
C MET A 170 -0.89 19.99 -12.16
N PRO A 171 -2.00 20.60 -12.62
CA PRO A 171 -2.19 22.05 -12.57
C PRO A 171 -2.16 22.59 -11.14
N THR A 172 -1.27 23.54 -10.84
CA THR A 172 -1.11 24.08 -9.48
C THR A 172 -2.00 25.28 -9.19
N LYS A 173 -2.65 25.85 -10.22
CA LYS A 173 -3.57 26.98 -10.10
C LYS A 173 -4.84 26.76 -10.92
N GLN A 174 -5.95 27.29 -10.42
CA GLN A 174 -7.20 27.35 -11.16
C GLN A 174 -7.04 28.24 -12.39
N GLY A 175 -7.67 27.87 -13.51
CA GLY A 175 -7.58 28.60 -14.78
C GLY A 175 -6.29 28.38 -15.57
N GLU A 176 -5.32 27.64 -15.04
CA GLU A 176 -4.07 27.27 -15.73
C GLU A 176 -4.06 25.75 -16.05
N PRO A 177 -4.90 25.25 -17.00
CA PRO A 177 -4.97 23.83 -17.31
C PRO A 177 -3.64 23.28 -17.83
N MET A 178 -3.38 22.00 -17.55
CA MET A 178 -2.27 21.26 -18.15
C MET A 178 -2.80 20.28 -19.18
N THR A 179 -2.28 20.35 -20.40
CA THR A 179 -2.61 19.39 -21.46
C THR A 179 -1.44 18.45 -21.68
N PHE A 180 -1.72 17.16 -21.62
CA PHE A 180 -0.79 16.09 -21.92
C PHE A 180 -1.42 15.25 -23.01
N ASP A 181 -0.75 15.14 -24.16
CA ASP A 181 -1.26 14.36 -25.28
C ASP A 181 -2.65 14.84 -25.75
N ASP A 182 -3.70 14.03 -25.55
CA ASP A 182 -5.10 14.27 -25.89
C ASP A 182 -5.97 14.45 -24.63
N MET A 183 -5.34 14.66 -23.48
CA MET A 183 -6.00 14.87 -22.20
C MET A 183 -5.67 16.23 -21.64
N THR A 184 -6.69 16.91 -21.11
CA THR A 184 -6.56 18.15 -20.38
C THR A 184 -6.96 17.93 -18.92
N ILE A 185 -6.15 18.48 -18.02
CA ILE A 185 -6.35 18.42 -16.58
C ILE A 185 -6.54 19.84 -16.09
N GLU A 186 -7.59 20.03 -15.29
CA GLU A 186 -7.92 21.30 -14.67
C GLU A 186 -7.99 21.13 -13.16
N LEU A 187 -7.42 22.09 -12.43
CA LEU A 187 -7.63 22.21 -10.99
C LEU A 187 -8.94 22.93 -10.76
N ASP A 188 -9.91 22.25 -10.16
CA ASP A 188 -11.20 22.82 -9.81
C ASP A 188 -11.18 23.45 -8.42
N ASN A 189 -10.54 22.82 -7.43
CA ASN A 189 -10.45 23.33 -6.06
C ASN A 189 -9.31 22.66 -5.30
N ILE A 190 -8.72 23.34 -4.32
CA ILE A 190 -7.76 22.77 -3.37
C ILE A 190 -8.06 23.28 -1.96
N ARG A 191 -8.02 22.38 -0.97
CA ARG A 191 -8.29 22.68 0.44
C ARG A 191 -7.29 21.99 1.35
N LYS A 192 -6.87 22.67 2.40
CA LYS A 192 -6.12 22.07 3.50
C LYS A 192 -7.11 21.36 4.43
N VAL A 193 -7.00 20.05 4.57
CA VAL A 193 -7.93 19.21 5.36
C VAL A 193 -7.42 19.02 6.79
N ARG A 194 -6.11 18.80 6.94
CA ARG A 194 -5.39 18.67 8.22
C ARG A 194 -4.03 19.39 8.11
N PRO A 195 -3.27 19.62 9.19
CA PRO A 195 -1.97 20.30 9.13
C PRO A 195 -1.01 19.78 8.06
N THR A 196 -1.03 18.48 7.82
CA THR A 196 -0.16 17.75 6.89
C THR A 196 -0.90 17.19 5.67
N THR A 197 -2.20 17.48 5.50
CA THR A 197 -3.04 16.86 4.46
C THR A 197 -3.82 17.89 3.66
N TYR A 198 -3.77 17.77 2.34
CA TYR A 198 -4.51 18.60 1.39
C TYR A 198 -5.39 17.72 0.51
N SER A 199 -6.54 18.24 0.10
CA SER A 199 -7.43 17.61 -0.87
C SER A 199 -7.66 18.56 -2.03
N ALA A 200 -7.52 18.08 -3.25
CA ALA A 200 -7.82 18.80 -4.48
C ALA A 200 -8.86 18.05 -5.32
N VAL A 201 -9.66 18.81 -6.06
CA VAL A 201 -10.58 18.29 -7.07
C VAL A 201 -9.99 18.61 -8.43
N LEU A 202 -9.77 17.58 -9.24
CA LEU A 202 -9.27 17.70 -10.60
C LEU A 202 -10.35 17.28 -11.60
N LYS A 203 -10.44 17.99 -12.71
CA LYS A 203 -11.27 17.64 -13.86
C LYS A 203 -10.38 17.14 -14.99
N LEU A 204 -10.63 15.93 -15.46
CA LEU A 204 -9.88 15.28 -16.54
C LEU A 204 -10.79 15.12 -17.75
N SER A 205 -10.39 15.74 -18.86
CA SER A 205 -11.11 15.71 -20.13
C SER A 205 -10.24 15.04 -21.18
N LYS A 206 -10.83 14.20 -22.03
CA LYS A 206 -10.14 13.63 -23.20
C LYS A 206 -10.74 14.28 -24.45
N HIS A 207 -9.94 14.85 -25.34
CA HIS A 207 -10.46 15.71 -26.44
C HIS A 207 -11.45 15.01 -27.37
N SER A 208 -11.35 13.69 -27.51
CA SER A 208 -12.27 12.88 -28.32
C SER A 208 -13.53 12.43 -27.59
N ILE A 209 -13.69 12.76 -26.30
CA ILE A 209 -14.79 12.29 -25.44
C ILE A 209 -15.38 13.48 -24.68
N SER A 210 -16.68 13.70 -24.80
CA SER A 210 -17.37 14.81 -24.12
C SER A 210 -17.43 14.65 -22.59
N THR A 211 -17.29 13.43 -22.08
CA THR A 211 -17.33 13.13 -20.65
C THR A 211 -16.07 13.62 -19.93
N VAL A 212 -16.29 14.49 -18.95
CA VAL A 212 -15.28 14.94 -17.98
C VAL A 212 -15.29 14.00 -16.77
N LYS A 213 -14.11 13.56 -16.33
CA LYS A 213 -13.95 12.75 -15.10
C LYS A 213 -13.44 13.62 -13.96
N THR A 214 -14.18 13.63 -12.86
CA THR A 214 -13.75 14.26 -11.62
C THR A 214 -12.91 13.30 -10.79
N ILE A 215 -11.76 13.77 -10.30
CA ILE A 215 -10.80 13.01 -9.49
C ILE A 215 -10.57 13.76 -8.18
N CYS A 216 -10.62 13.05 -7.06
CA CYS A 216 -10.17 13.59 -5.77
C CYS A 216 -8.69 13.24 -5.57
N LEU A 217 -7.84 14.25 -5.42
CA LEU A 217 -6.42 14.10 -5.11
C LEU A 217 -6.18 14.42 -3.64
N ILE A 218 -5.76 13.43 -2.84
CA ILE A 218 -5.35 13.61 -1.46
C ILE A 218 -3.82 13.65 -1.40
N THR A 219 -3.25 14.72 -0.88
CA THR A 219 -1.80 14.90 -0.72
C THR A 219 -1.45 14.89 0.75
N TYR A 220 -0.66 13.91 1.19
CA TYR A 220 -0.17 13.79 2.55
C TYR A 220 1.33 14.09 2.62
N MET A 221 1.68 15.12 3.38
CA MET A 221 3.05 15.63 3.53
C MET A 221 3.64 15.33 4.93
N GLY A 222 2.92 14.57 5.76
CA GLY A 222 3.30 14.29 7.15
C GLY A 222 4.19 13.07 7.35
N TRP A 223 4.62 12.39 6.29
CA TRP A 223 5.36 11.12 6.40
C TRP A 223 6.73 11.27 7.06
N GLY A 224 7.33 12.46 7.01
CA GLY A 224 8.67 12.72 7.52
C GLY A 224 9.80 12.19 6.63
N THR A 225 11.03 12.34 7.14
CA THR A 225 12.28 11.98 6.45
C THR A 225 12.85 10.64 6.92
N VAL A 226 12.44 10.13 8.08
CA VAL A 226 12.98 8.92 8.74
C VAL A 226 12.49 7.60 8.09
N GLY A 227 11.92 7.64 6.89
CA GLY A 227 11.46 6.45 6.16
C GLY A 227 10.11 5.88 6.60
N TYR A 228 9.60 6.21 7.79
CA TYR A 228 8.28 5.80 8.30
C TYR A 228 7.51 6.97 8.96
N PRO A 229 6.16 6.93 9.00
CA PRO A 229 5.35 7.95 9.65
C PRO A 229 5.54 7.94 11.17
N GLN A 230 5.66 9.13 11.77
CA GLN A 230 5.87 9.26 13.22
C GLN A 230 4.57 9.20 14.04
N ARG A 231 3.42 9.38 13.40
CA ARG A 231 2.10 9.39 14.05
C ARG A 231 1.16 8.41 13.35
N PRO A 232 0.94 7.21 13.89
CA PRO A 232 0.02 6.24 13.27
C PRO A 232 -1.39 6.80 13.09
N SER A 233 -1.87 7.59 14.04
CA SER A 233 -3.07 8.43 13.97
C SER A 233 -3.31 9.09 12.61
N ASP A 234 -2.30 9.79 12.09
CA ASP A 234 -2.42 10.57 10.85
C ASP A 234 -2.64 9.66 9.64
N ILE A 235 -2.05 8.47 9.67
CA ILE A 235 -2.12 7.51 8.56
C ILE A 235 -3.41 6.72 8.64
N LEU A 236 -3.90 6.40 9.84
CA LEU A 236 -5.24 5.84 10.03
C LEU A 236 -6.32 6.80 9.52
N ASP A 237 -6.19 8.10 9.83
CA ASP A 237 -7.04 9.15 9.28
C ASP A 237 -6.97 9.18 7.74
N LEU A 238 -5.77 9.07 7.16
CA LEU A 238 -5.58 9.01 5.71
C LEU A 238 -6.23 7.77 5.07
N VAL A 239 -6.15 6.61 5.73
CA VAL A 239 -6.83 5.38 5.31
C VAL A 239 -8.34 5.57 5.32
N ALA A 240 -8.89 6.19 6.38
CA ALA A 240 -10.31 6.49 6.47
C ALA A 240 -10.73 7.45 5.34
N ASP A 241 -10.00 8.55 5.16
CA ASP A 241 -10.27 9.57 4.14
C ASP A 241 -10.26 8.97 2.73
N MET A 242 -9.22 8.20 2.35
CA MET A 242 -9.11 7.67 0.99
C MET A 242 -10.24 6.70 0.65
N ASN A 243 -10.66 5.86 1.60
CA ASN A 243 -11.77 4.93 1.41
C ASN A 243 -13.11 5.64 1.38
N HIS A 244 -13.31 6.63 2.27
CA HIS A 244 -14.53 7.43 2.32
C HIS A 244 -14.72 8.24 1.04
N MET A 245 -13.67 8.96 0.60
CA MET A 245 -13.71 9.72 -0.64
C MET A 245 -13.93 8.83 -1.86
N ARG A 246 -13.30 7.65 -1.91
CA ARG A 246 -13.57 6.68 -2.99
C ARG A 246 -15.04 6.28 -3.04
N THR A 247 -15.66 6.05 -1.88
CA THR A 247 -17.08 5.71 -1.77
C THR A 247 -17.97 6.83 -2.29
N ILE A 248 -17.72 8.08 -1.86
CA ILE A 248 -18.47 9.26 -2.32
C ILE A 248 -18.31 9.44 -3.83
N MET A 249 -17.08 9.45 -4.32
CA MET A 249 -16.76 9.66 -5.73
C MET A 249 -17.35 8.56 -6.62
N LYS A 250 -17.37 7.31 -6.14
CA LYS A 250 -18.03 6.20 -6.84
C LYS A 250 -19.55 6.42 -6.92
N LYS A 251 -20.21 6.71 -5.79
CA LYS A 251 -21.66 6.98 -5.76
C LYS A 251 -22.05 8.13 -6.69
N GLN A 252 -21.29 9.22 -6.67
CA GLN A 252 -21.50 10.36 -7.54
C GLN A 252 -21.32 9.99 -9.02
N GLY A 253 -20.25 9.26 -9.36
CA GLY A 253 -20.00 8.82 -10.73
C GLY A 253 -21.09 7.89 -11.29
N VAL A 254 -21.67 7.01 -10.45
CA VAL A 254 -22.82 6.18 -10.82
C VAL A 254 -24.07 7.03 -11.04
N ALA A 255 -24.39 7.96 -10.13
CA ALA A 255 -25.55 8.84 -10.26
C ALA A 255 -25.48 9.71 -11.54
N GLU A 256 -24.27 10.14 -11.91
CA GLU A 256 -24.00 10.91 -13.12
C GLU A 256 -23.80 10.04 -14.37
N LYS A 257 -24.01 8.72 -14.29
CA LYS A 257 -23.84 7.76 -15.39
C LYS A 257 -22.46 7.80 -16.06
N ARG A 258 -21.41 8.13 -15.29
CA ARG A 258 -20.01 8.10 -15.75
C ARG A 258 -19.44 6.68 -15.81
N PHE A 259 -19.97 5.78 -15.00
CA PHE A 259 -19.64 4.36 -14.99
C PHE A 259 -20.73 3.55 -14.27
N GLU A 260 -20.76 2.25 -14.52
CA GLU A 260 -21.69 1.31 -13.89
C GLU A 260 -21.35 1.05 -12.42
N GLU A 261 -22.34 0.63 -11.62
CA GLU A 261 -22.12 0.31 -10.20
C GLU A 261 -21.16 -0.87 -9.99
N SER A 262 -21.16 -1.83 -10.91
CA SER A 262 -20.25 -2.97 -10.94
C SER A 262 -18.82 -2.60 -11.38
N GLN A 263 -18.62 -1.40 -11.91
CA GLN A 263 -17.33 -0.96 -12.42
C GLN A 263 -16.35 -0.74 -11.27
N ARG A 264 -15.12 -1.22 -11.46
CA ARG A 264 -14.04 -0.99 -10.50
C ARG A 264 -13.55 0.45 -10.61
N THR A 265 -13.36 1.06 -9.45
CA THR A 265 -12.79 2.40 -9.31
C THR A 265 -11.60 2.34 -8.36
N PRO A 266 -10.41 1.91 -8.81
CA PRO A 266 -9.27 1.72 -7.93
C PRO A 266 -8.83 3.04 -7.28
N ILE A 267 -8.16 2.97 -6.13
CA ILE A 267 -7.45 4.11 -5.56
C ILE A 267 -6.02 4.08 -6.09
N THR A 268 -5.55 5.17 -6.69
CA THR A 268 -4.15 5.29 -7.13
C THR A 268 -3.29 5.80 -5.96
N LEU A 269 -2.32 5.02 -5.50
CA LEU A 269 -1.37 5.38 -4.44
C LEU A 269 -0.01 5.71 -5.05
N VAL A 270 0.48 6.91 -4.78
CA VAL A 270 1.73 7.43 -5.30
C VAL A 270 2.66 7.77 -4.15
N CYS A 271 3.90 7.31 -4.24
CA CYS A 271 5.00 7.79 -3.42
C CYS A 271 6.22 7.97 -4.31
N PHE A 272 7.35 8.43 -3.77
CA PHE A 272 8.53 8.69 -4.59
C PHE A 272 8.94 7.47 -5.43
N ASP A 273 9.03 6.30 -4.80
CA ASP A 273 9.49 5.05 -5.41
C ASP A 273 8.35 4.10 -5.86
N GLY A 274 7.10 4.41 -5.51
CA GLY A 274 5.96 3.56 -5.86
C GLY A 274 5.93 2.20 -5.16
N PHE A 275 6.55 2.06 -4.00
CA PHE A 275 6.36 0.85 -3.18
C PHE A 275 6.51 1.09 -1.68
N SER A 276 7.37 2.00 -1.24
CA SER A 276 7.69 2.08 0.18
C SER A 276 6.47 2.58 0.97
N ARG A 277 6.10 3.83 0.76
CA ARG A 277 5.01 4.47 1.49
C ARG A 277 3.65 3.99 1.00
N SER A 278 3.49 3.85 -0.31
CA SER A 278 2.23 3.40 -0.91
C SER A 278 1.84 1.98 -0.51
N CYS A 279 2.77 1.02 -0.53
CA CYS A 279 2.43 -0.34 -0.07
C CYS A 279 2.27 -0.41 1.44
N THR A 280 2.97 0.42 2.23
CA THR A 280 2.71 0.55 3.67
C THR A 280 1.27 1.04 3.92
N LEU A 281 0.81 2.04 3.18
CA LEU A 281 -0.58 2.53 3.31
C LEU A 281 -1.62 1.47 2.90
N ALA A 282 -1.38 0.76 1.80
CA ALA A 282 -2.24 -0.34 1.36
C ALA A 282 -2.27 -1.50 2.37
N ALA A 283 -1.11 -1.88 2.91
CA ALA A 283 -0.97 -2.92 3.94
C ALA A 283 -1.79 -2.58 5.19
N LEU A 284 -1.72 -1.32 5.65
CA LEU A 284 -2.46 -0.88 6.82
C LEU A 284 -3.97 -0.99 6.60
N ASP A 285 -4.49 -0.52 5.46
CA ASP A 285 -5.92 -0.70 5.14
C ASP A 285 -6.32 -2.19 5.14
N ILE A 286 -5.53 -3.05 4.49
CA ILE A 286 -5.80 -4.49 4.45
C ILE A 286 -5.86 -5.08 5.87
N LEU A 287 -4.88 -4.75 6.72
CA LEU A 287 -4.80 -5.23 8.09
C LEU A 287 -6.00 -4.76 8.92
N CYS A 288 -6.37 -3.48 8.84
CA CYS A 288 -7.54 -2.94 9.54
C CYS A 288 -8.83 -3.68 9.14
N ARG A 289 -9.09 -3.84 7.84
CA ARG A 289 -10.31 -4.52 7.35
C ARG A 289 -10.34 -6.00 7.72
N ARG A 290 -9.20 -6.66 7.66
CA ARG A 290 -9.05 -8.06 8.04
C ARG A 290 -9.29 -8.24 9.55
N LEU A 291 -8.76 -7.34 10.37
CA LEU A 291 -8.99 -7.34 11.81
C LEU A 291 -10.47 -7.15 12.15
N GLU A 292 -11.16 -6.18 11.54
CA GLU A 292 -12.60 -5.97 11.74
C GLU A 292 -13.41 -7.21 11.36
N ALA A 293 -13.15 -7.78 10.18
CA ALA A 293 -13.90 -8.92 9.68
C ALA A 293 -13.68 -10.19 10.52
N SER A 294 -12.45 -10.40 10.99
CA SER A 294 -12.09 -11.54 11.83
C SER A 294 -12.61 -11.39 13.27
N HIS A 295 -12.60 -10.17 13.81
CA HIS A 295 -13.24 -9.85 15.08
C HIS A 295 -14.76 -10.12 15.04
N ALA A 296 -15.43 -9.72 13.95
CA ALA A 296 -16.87 -9.92 13.79
C ALA A 296 -17.33 -11.39 13.79
N ILE A 297 -16.42 -12.33 13.51
CA ILE A 297 -16.69 -13.77 13.58
C ILE A 297 -16.14 -14.43 14.86
N GLY A 298 -15.70 -13.63 15.83
CA GLY A 298 -15.25 -14.09 17.15
C GLY A 298 -13.78 -14.46 17.26
N THR A 299 -12.99 -14.30 16.20
CA THR A 299 -11.56 -14.66 16.19
C THR A 299 -10.75 -13.52 15.57
N PRO A 300 -10.38 -12.47 16.31
CA PRO A 300 -9.63 -11.34 15.75
C PRO A 300 -8.21 -11.78 15.35
N LEU A 301 -7.83 -11.50 14.10
CA LEU A 301 -6.57 -11.93 13.50
C LEU A 301 -5.74 -10.75 12.99
N VAL A 302 -4.42 -10.77 13.26
CA VAL A 302 -3.45 -9.80 12.76
C VAL A 302 -2.16 -10.49 12.36
N ASP A 303 -1.78 -10.40 11.08
CA ASP A 303 -0.45 -10.82 10.63
C ASP A 303 0.13 -9.84 9.60
N VAL A 304 1.10 -9.06 10.06
CA VAL A 304 1.82 -8.05 9.27
C VAL A 304 2.78 -8.71 8.27
N LEU A 305 3.44 -9.81 8.64
CA LEU A 305 4.42 -10.51 7.77
C LEU A 305 3.71 -11.16 6.59
N ASP A 306 2.63 -11.89 6.84
CA ASP A 306 1.80 -12.52 5.80
C ASP A 306 1.23 -11.47 4.84
N THR A 307 0.74 -10.34 5.38
CA THR A 307 0.22 -9.25 4.54
C THR A 307 1.31 -8.68 3.63
N ILE A 308 2.52 -8.43 4.15
CA ILE A 308 3.64 -7.96 3.33
C ILE A 308 4.08 -9.01 2.32
N ALA A 309 4.18 -10.28 2.70
CA ALA A 309 4.56 -11.38 1.79
C ALA A 309 3.62 -11.44 0.58
N ARG A 310 2.31 -11.38 0.81
CA ARG A 310 1.29 -11.34 -0.25
C ARG A 310 1.35 -10.06 -1.09
N LEU A 311 1.63 -8.92 -0.48
CA LEU A 311 1.88 -7.68 -1.23
C LEU A 311 3.10 -7.81 -2.13
N ARG A 312 4.18 -8.44 -1.65
CA ARG A 312 5.39 -8.69 -2.44
C ARG A 312 5.14 -9.63 -3.61
N MET A 313 4.12 -10.49 -3.57
CA MET A 313 3.71 -11.28 -4.74
C MET A 313 3.14 -10.41 -5.88
N LEU A 314 2.61 -9.23 -5.55
CA LEU A 314 2.03 -8.28 -6.50
C LEU A 314 3.00 -7.14 -6.87
N ARG A 315 3.86 -6.72 -5.94
CA ARG A 315 4.90 -5.70 -6.10
C ARG A 315 6.11 -6.07 -5.26
N GLY A 316 7.13 -6.65 -5.88
CA GLY A 316 8.27 -7.28 -5.18
C GLY A 316 8.95 -6.43 -4.11
N ALA A 317 9.10 -5.12 -4.36
CA ALA A 317 9.72 -4.21 -3.43
C ALA A 317 8.79 -3.74 -2.28
N ALA A 318 7.58 -4.27 -2.11
CA ALA A 318 6.67 -3.82 -1.06
C ALA A 318 7.30 -3.95 0.35
N CYS A 319 7.26 -2.86 1.13
CA CYS A 319 7.65 -2.78 2.54
C CYS A 319 9.01 -3.45 2.84
N MET A 320 10.11 -2.91 2.30
CA MET A 320 11.46 -3.49 2.42
C MET A 320 12.23 -3.08 3.68
N LYS A 321 11.74 -2.13 4.46
CA LYS A 321 12.44 -1.62 5.66
C LYS A 321 11.78 -2.08 6.96
N ALA A 322 12.60 -2.41 7.96
CA ALA A 322 12.13 -2.84 9.28
C ALA A 322 11.21 -1.81 9.93
N ASP A 323 11.52 -0.53 9.77
CA ASP A 323 10.74 0.55 10.37
C ASP A 323 9.29 0.60 9.84
N GLN A 324 9.06 0.16 8.60
CA GLN A 324 7.71 0.09 8.03
C GLN A 324 6.91 -1.05 8.65
N PHE A 325 7.58 -2.17 8.96
CA PHE A 325 6.97 -3.29 9.67
C PHE A 325 6.62 -2.91 11.11
N VAL A 326 7.55 -2.25 11.80
CA VAL A 326 7.34 -1.69 13.15
C VAL A 326 6.15 -0.73 13.13
N PHE A 327 6.16 0.22 12.20
CA PHE A 327 5.06 1.16 12.02
C PHE A 327 3.71 0.47 11.80
N LEU A 328 3.62 -0.52 10.89
CA LEU A 328 2.38 -1.24 10.61
C LEU A 328 1.84 -1.95 11.86
N SER A 329 2.73 -2.54 12.65
CA SER A 329 2.35 -3.23 13.87
C SER A 329 1.77 -2.26 14.91
N MET A 330 2.43 -1.11 15.11
CA MET A 330 1.93 -0.07 16.01
C MET A 330 0.61 0.54 15.52
N ALA A 331 0.48 0.77 14.21
CA ALA A 331 -0.71 1.35 13.62
C ALA A 331 -1.93 0.43 13.74
N VAL A 332 -1.75 -0.89 13.56
CA VAL A 332 -2.83 -1.86 13.73
C VAL A 332 -3.20 -2.03 15.20
N LEU A 333 -2.23 -2.00 16.12
CA LEU A 333 -2.51 -1.99 17.55
C LEU A 333 -3.35 -0.77 17.93
N GLU A 334 -2.94 0.41 17.49
CA GLU A 334 -3.66 1.66 17.74
C GLU A 334 -5.07 1.61 17.14
N TYR A 335 -5.22 1.05 15.93
CA TYR A 335 -6.54 0.82 15.32
C TYR A 335 -7.42 -0.07 16.19
N ALA A 336 -6.88 -1.20 16.66
CA ALA A 336 -7.61 -2.13 17.51
C ALA A 336 -8.11 -1.46 18.80
N ILE A 337 -7.30 -0.60 19.42
CA ILE A 337 -7.67 0.17 20.61
C ILE A 337 -8.78 1.18 20.29
N ARG A 338 -8.61 1.99 19.24
CA ARG A 338 -9.58 3.03 18.83
C ARG A 338 -10.95 2.49 18.46
N HIS A 339 -10.99 1.26 17.94
CA HIS A 339 -12.20 0.58 17.50
C HIS A 339 -12.75 -0.41 18.53
N HIS A 340 -12.23 -0.41 19.76
CA HIS A 340 -12.67 -1.31 20.85
C HIS A 340 -12.61 -2.80 20.48
N LEU A 341 -11.61 -3.19 19.69
CA LEU A 341 -11.38 -4.59 19.29
C LEU A 341 -10.54 -5.37 20.31
N ILE A 342 -10.14 -4.69 21.39
CA ILE A 342 -9.44 -5.23 22.56
C ILE A 342 -10.30 -4.92 23.78
N ASN A 343 -10.42 -5.87 24.70
CA ASN A 343 -11.14 -5.64 25.95
C ASN A 343 -10.43 -4.57 26.78
N VAL A 344 -11.20 -3.69 27.41
CA VAL A 344 -10.66 -2.58 28.22
C VAL A 344 -9.73 -3.08 29.32
N GLU A 345 -10.06 -4.22 29.95
CA GLU A 345 -9.26 -4.85 31.01
C GLU A 345 -7.88 -5.37 30.54
N ASP A 346 -7.71 -5.55 29.23
CA ASP A 346 -6.46 -6.02 28.65
C ASP A 346 -5.55 -4.87 28.21
N LEU A 347 -6.05 -3.63 28.16
CA LEU A 347 -5.27 -2.47 27.72
C LEU A 347 -4.06 -2.21 28.62
N ASP A 348 -4.23 -2.30 29.94
CA ASP A 348 -3.15 -2.08 30.92
C ASP A 348 -2.06 -3.17 30.87
N LYS A 349 -2.35 -4.30 30.21
CA LYS A 349 -1.40 -5.41 30.03
C LYS A 349 -0.52 -5.24 28.79
N ILE A 350 -0.83 -4.27 27.92
CA ILE A 350 -0.09 -4.04 26.68
C ILE A 350 1.20 -3.29 26.98
N CYS A 351 2.34 -3.96 26.83
CA CYS A 351 3.66 -3.35 26.95
C CYS A 351 4.33 -3.30 25.57
N VAL A 352 4.71 -2.10 25.11
CA VAL A 352 5.42 -1.91 23.83
C VAL A 352 6.88 -1.50 24.01
N ASN A 353 7.41 -1.57 25.24
CA ASN A 353 8.79 -1.16 25.54
C ASN A 353 9.84 -2.04 24.83
N GLY A 354 9.53 -3.31 24.58
CA GLY A 354 10.34 -4.22 23.75
C GLY A 354 10.25 -3.92 22.25
N PHE A 355 9.26 -3.12 21.84
CA PHE A 355 8.94 -2.77 20.45
C PHE A 355 9.61 -1.46 20.00
N MET A 356 10.84 -1.21 20.46
CA MET A 356 11.60 -0.03 20.08
C MET A 356 12.73 -0.43 19.13
N ILE A 357 12.87 0.27 18.02
CA ILE A 357 14.15 0.28 17.29
C ILE A 357 15.08 1.13 18.16
N GLN A 358 15.89 0.48 18.98
CA GLN A 358 16.99 1.18 19.64
C GLN A 358 17.92 1.68 18.54
N SER A 359 17.94 2.99 18.31
CA SER A 359 18.99 3.63 17.53
C SER A 359 20.30 3.23 18.17
N ASN A 360 21.16 2.52 17.44
CA ASN A 360 22.47 2.20 17.96
C ASN A 360 23.18 3.55 18.21
N PRO A 361 23.62 3.88 19.44
CA PRO A 361 24.21 5.18 19.74
C PRO A 361 25.49 5.48 18.93
N ASP A 362 26.10 4.44 18.35
CA ASP A 362 27.42 4.49 17.70
C ASP A 362 27.37 4.74 16.19
N THR A 363 26.23 5.15 15.62
CA THR A 363 26.17 5.62 14.22
C THR A 363 25.92 7.13 14.18
N HIS A 364 26.98 7.89 14.42
CA HIS A 364 27.10 9.31 14.08
C HIS A 364 28.24 9.54 13.10
#